data_AF-G9MUC0-F1
#
_entry.id   AF-G9MUC0-F1
#
_cell.length_a   1.000
_cell.length_b   1.000
_cell.length_c   1.000
_cell.angle_alpha   90.00
_cell.angle_beta   90.00
_cell.angle_gamma   90.00
#
_symmetry.space_group_name_H-M   'P 1'
#
loop_
_entity.id
_entity.type
_entity.pdbx_description
1 polymer ?
#
loop_
_entity_poly.entity_id
_entity_poly.type
_entity_poly.pdbx_seq_one_letter_code
_entity_poly.pdbx_strand_id
1 'polypeptide(L)'
;MISVSLRSARRTNRFSYSVLQLGGQAGRGVLPDKELGHLATESIDLLHSIEQMLEPGHLVLANHFLGYVHAKCLCAAVDLRIADILLDQGPRTVEELASAGEAQADRLGQVMRVLSNNAIFTYNQSTATYENNHTATLLLHDHWTQWHNWVDLYGNQFYDMARGIPKSLQKGVARCPAQVNYDTDDGMFSYFLKQNWTAQLHRTLGGGATAQAPGILADYPWAEVADETIIDIGGGGAALIALLLRAHSTMRGGIFDLLHVIDHVTPFFHSPDGQFADLADRVPRENLIAGDFFKAIPPATVYTMKWTLHDWKEPEAVTILRLIRQSIIPGPKSRLVVLESLLANGRSARLSRYADMNMMITANGLKRTEGDWRNLAEQSGWSIVRIIPLRNAWPCAIEMRPDVPRANGWSI
;
A
#
# COMPACT_ATOMS: atom_id res chain seq x y z
N MET A 1 9.19 3.09 40.22
CA MET A 1 10.56 2.52 40.12
C MET A 1 10.86 2.24 38.64
N ILE A 2 10.95 3.29 37.82
CA ILE A 2 11.26 3.20 36.39
C ILE A 2 12.73 3.61 36.25
N SER A 3 13.58 2.59 36.27
CA SER A 3 15.02 2.67 36.07
C SER A 3 15.35 1.71 34.93
N VAL A 4 14.90 2.05 33.72
CA VAL A 4 15.41 1.43 32.50
C VAL A 4 16.52 2.33 31.98
N SER A 5 17.69 1.72 31.85
CA SER A 5 18.99 2.31 31.58
C SER A 5 19.03 3.12 30.28
N LEU A 6 18.88 4.44 30.38
CA LEU A 6 19.34 5.42 29.38
C LEU A 6 20.82 5.82 29.63
N ARG A 7 21.63 4.92 30.21
CA ARG A 7 23.01 5.24 30.66
C ARG A 7 24.14 4.90 29.67
N SER A 8 23.86 4.50 28.43
CA SER A 8 24.91 4.38 27.40
C SER A 8 24.86 5.44 26.28
N ALA A 9 23.83 6.29 26.21
CA ALA A 9 23.69 7.31 25.15
C ALA A 9 24.14 8.72 25.57
N ARG A 10 25.11 8.84 26.49
CA ARG A 10 25.76 10.12 26.83
C ARG A 10 27.22 10.10 26.42
N ARG A 11 27.48 10.19 25.11
CA ARG A 11 28.68 10.79 24.50
C ARG A 11 28.45 10.80 22.99
N THR A 12 28.63 11.98 22.39
CA THR A 12 28.26 12.37 21.02
C THR A 12 26.77 12.65 20.82
N ASN A 13 26.45 13.94 20.68
CA ASN A 13 25.15 14.48 20.31
C ASN A 13 24.89 14.28 18.79
N ARG A 14 25.08 13.05 18.31
CA ARG A 14 24.73 12.63 16.95
C ARG A 14 23.82 11.44 17.09
N PHE A 15 22.52 11.64 16.90
CA PHE A 15 21.71 10.56 16.31
C PHE A 15 22.45 10.17 15.02
N SER A 16 23.08 8.99 15.04
CA SER A 16 23.89 8.51 13.94
C SER A 16 23.07 8.60 12.64
N TYR A 17 23.67 9.14 11.58
CA TYR A 17 23.12 9.15 10.22
C TYR A 17 22.61 7.77 9.76
N SER A 18 23.06 6.67 10.39
CA SER A 18 22.58 5.31 10.13
C SER A 18 21.12 5.06 10.53
N VAL A 19 20.57 5.80 11.51
CA VAL A 19 19.15 5.70 11.89
C VAL A 19 18.27 6.50 10.93
N LEU A 20 18.81 7.54 10.29
CA LEU A 20 18.11 8.38 9.31
C LEU A 20 17.93 7.71 7.95
N GLN A 21 18.65 6.62 7.66
CA GLN A 21 18.42 5.81 6.44
C GLN A 21 17.15 4.95 6.50
N LEU A 22 16.42 4.93 7.62
CA LEU A 22 15.17 4.17 7.76
C LEU A 22 14.01 4.80 6.99
N GLY A 23 14.06 6.11 6.69
CA GLY A 23 13.14 6.79 5.80
C GLY A 23 13.91 7.23 4.56
N GLY A 24 13.82 6.45 3.47
CA GLY A 24 14.14 6.76 2.06
C GLY A 24 15.30 7.68 1.66
N GLN A 25 16.38 7.78 2.42
CA GLN A 25 17.72 8.04 1.86
C GLN A 25 18.41 6.76 1.38
N ALA A 26 17.83 5.59 1.68
CA ALA A 26 18.29 4.33 1.16
C ALA A 26 18.07 4.32 -0.37
N GLY A 27 19.11 3.97 -1.14
CA GLY A 27 19.04 3.92 -2.60
C GLY A 27 17.89 3.04 -3.10
N ARG A 28 17.55 3.15 -4.39
CA ARG A 28 16.46 2.39 -5.01
C ARG A 28 16.50 0.92 -4.60
N GLY A 29 15.43 0.44 -3.96
CA GLY A 29 15.29 -0.96 -3.55
C GLY A 29 16.04 -1.37 -2.26
N VAL A 30 16.75 -0.46 -1.59
CA VAL A 30 17.41 -0.77 -0.31
C VAL A 30 16.38 -0.76 0.82
N LEU A 31 16.29 -1.86 1.56
CA LEU A 31 15.39 -2.01 2.69
C LEU A 31 16.08 -1.62 4.00
N PRO A 32 15.35 -0.99 4.94
CA PRO A 32 15.85 -0.74 6.29
C PRO A 32 16.13 -2.06 7.02
N ASP A 33 17.02 -2.06 8.01
CA ASP A 33 17.17 -3.22 8.90
C ASP A 33 15.85 -3.56 9.62
N LYS A 34 15.55 -4.85 9.81
CA LYS A 34 14.27 -5.30 10.38
C LYS A 34 14.10 -4.88 11.84
N GLU A 35 15.12 -5.11 12.66
CA GLU A 35 15.08 -4.80 14.09
C GLU A 35 15.06 -3.28 14.30
N LEU A 36 15.87 -2.53 13.55
CA LEU A 36 15.83 -1.07 13.59
C LEU A 36 14.47 -0.52 13.13
N GLY A 37 13.86 -1.11 12.10
CA GLY A 37 12.52 -0.73 11.64
C GLY A 37 11.43 -0.99 12.68
N HIS A 38 11.52 -2.11 13.40
CA HIS A 38 10.62 -2.41 14.50
C HIS A 38 10.78 -1.43 15.67
N LEU A 39 12.02 -1.19 16.12
CA LEU A 39 12.31 -0.22 17.18
C LEU A 39 11.88 1.20 16.80
N ALA A 40 12.05 1.60 15.53
CA ALA A 40 11.57 2.88 15.04
C ALA A 40 10.04 2.98 15.10
N THR A 41 9.34 1.90 14.74
CA THR A 41 7.87 1.80 14.82
C THR A 41 7.38 1.98 16.26
N GLU A 42 7.95 1.22 17.21
CA GLU A 42 7.62 1.34 18.64
C GLU A 42 7.91 2.74 19.19
N SER A 43 9.06 3.32 18.79
CA SER A 43 9.46 4.66 19.22
C SER A 43 8.49 5.73 18.72
N ILE A 44 8.06 5.64 17.46
CA ILE A 44 7.09 6.57 16.86
C ILE A 44 5.73 6.46 17.57
N ASP A 45 5.29 5.24 17.88
CA ASP A 45 4.01 5.02 18.56
C ASP A 45 4.03 5.50 20.01
N LEU A 46 5.15 5.31 20.71
CA LEU A 46 5.34 5.85 22.06
C LEU A 46 5.35 7.38 22.05
N LEU A 47 6.12 8.00 21.14
CA LEU A 47 6.15 9.45 21.00
C LEU A 47 4.77 10.03 20.69
N HIS A 48 4.03 9.39 19.79
CA HIS A 48 2.67 9.82 19.48
C HIS A 48 1.72 9.67 20.67
N SER A 49 1.86 8.59 21.46
CA SER A 49 1.06 8.42 22.68
C SER A 49 1.33 9.54 23.70
N ILE A 50 2.60 9.96 23.81
CA ILE A 50 2.99 11.10 24.66
C ILE A 50 2.42 12.40 24.10
N GLU A 51 2.54 12.64 22.79
CA GLU A 51 1.95 13.80 22.10
C GLU A 51 0.45 13.92 22.38
N GLN A 52 -0.31 12.82 22.23
CA GLN A 52 -1.75 12.78 22.51
C GLN A 52 -2.12 13.12 23.96
N MET A 53 -1.23 12.84 24.92
CA MET A 53 -1.46 13.20 26.33
C MET A 53 -1.17 14.67 26.62
N LEU A 54 -0.25 15.28 25.86
CA LEU A 54 0.24 16.63 26.11
C LEU A 54 -0.46 17.69 25.26
N GLU A 55 -0.92 17.33 24.06
CA GLU A 55 -1.51 18.28 23.12
C GLU A 55 -2.90 18.75 23.60
N PRO A 56 -3.13 20.06 23.72
CA PRO A 56 -4.45 20.58 24.02
C PRO A 56 -5.50 20.13 23.00
N GLY A 57 -6.62 19.58 23.46
CA GLY A 57 -7.63 19.00 22.56
C GLY A 57 -8.18 19.95 21.48
N HIS A 58 -8.21 21.26 21.72
CA HIS A 58 -8.63 22.24 20.71
C HIS A 58 -7.64 22.36 19.54
N LEU A 59 -6.35 22.14 19.76
CA LEU A 59 -5.34 22.09 18.69
C LEU A 59 -5.42 20.77 17.91
N VAL A 60 -5.66 19.65 18.62
CA VAL A 60 -5.96 18.36 17.98
C VAL A 60 -7.16 18.51 17.04
N LEU A 61 -8.25 19.13 17.49
CA LEU A 61 -9.42 19.40 16.65
C LEU A 61 -9.09 20.30 15.45
N ALA A 62 -8.28 21.35 15.66
CA ALA A 62 -7.84 22.25 14.59
C ALA A 62 -7.07 21.51 13.49
N ASN A 63 -6.18 20.60 13.85
CA ASN A 63 -5.45 19.76 12.89
C ASN A 63 -6.40 18.95 12.00
N HIS A 64 -7.52 18.50 12.55
CA HIS A 64 -8.50 17.71 11.79
C HIS A 64 -9.41 18.57 10.90
N PHE A 65 -10.02 19.64 11.41
CA PHE A 65 -10.92 20.45 10.58
C PHE A 65 -10.16 21.33 9.55
N LEU A 66 -8.87 21.62 9.78
CA LEU A 66 -7.99 22.26 8.80
C LEU A 66 -7.19 21.25 7.95
N GLY A 67 -7.39 19.94 8.14
CA GLY A 67 -6.62 18.90 7.43
C GLY A 67 -6.71 19.01 5.90
N TYR A 68 -7.80 19.58 5.37
CA TYR A 68 -7.93 19.85 3.94
C TYR A 68 -6.90 20.84 3.39
N VAL A 69 -6.48 21.79 4.22
CA VAL A 69 -5.45 22.78 3.86
C VAL A 69 -4.13 22.06 3.62
N HIS A 70 -3.77 21.09 4.47
CA HIS A 70 -2.56 20.30 4.29
C HIS A 70 -2.55 19.55 2.97
N ALA A 71 -3.67 18.90 2.63
CA ALA A 71 -3.80 18.17 1.36
C ALA A 71 -3.60 19.10 0.16
N LYS A 72 -4.29 20.25 0.13
CA LYS A 72 -4.22 21.18 -1.01
C LYS A 72 -2.90 21.95 -1.09
N CYS A 73 -2.25 22.25 0.03
CA CYS A 73 -0.89 22.78 0.01
C CYS A 73 0.08 21.79 -0.64
N LEU A 74 -0.05 20.50 -0.33
CA LEU A 74 0.82 19.47 -0.92
C LEU A 74 0.57 19.31 -2.43
N CYS A 75 -0.69 19.34 -2.87
CA CYS A 75 -1.02 19.39 -4.31
C CYS A 75 -0.36 20.59 -5.00
N ALA A 76 -0.51 21.79 -4.44
CA ALA A 76 0.08 22.99 -5.02
C ALA A 76 1.60 22.90 -5.18
N ALA A 77 2.31 22.33 -4.21
CA ALA A 77 3.76 22.14 -4.30
C ALA A 77 4.16 21.10 -5.37
N VAL A 78 3.34 20.06 -5.58
CA VAL A 78 3.53 19.08 -6.66
C VAL A 78 3.26 19.72 -8.03
N ASP A 79 2.13 20.43 -8.18
CA ASP A 79 1.74 21.09 -9.43
C ASP A 79 2.77 22.13 -9.88
N LEU A 80 3.30 22.90 -8.93
CA LEU A 80 4.36 23.89 -9.17
C LEU A 80 5.77 23.28 -9.28
N ARG A 81 5.89 21.96 -9.16
CA ARG A 81 7.17 21.22 -9.25
C ARG A 81 8.24 21.74 -8.29
N ILE A 82 7.85 22.14 -7.08
CA ILE A 82 8.74 22.77 -6.10
C ILE A 82 9.93 21.86 -5.76
N ALA A 83 9.69 20.56 -5.60
CA ALA A 83 10.75 19.61 -5.29
C ALA A 83 11.77 19.52 -6.43
N ASP A 84 11.31 19.47 -7.69
CA ASP A 84 12.18 19.43 -8.88
C ASP A 84 13.01 20.72 -9.01
N ILE A 85 12.37 21.89 -8.85
CA ILE A 85 13.07 23.18 -8.88
C ILE A 85 14.20 23.20 -7.83
N LEU A 86 13.92 22.76 -6.61
CA LEU A 86 14.92 22.71 -5.54
C LEU A 86 16.03 21.68 -5.80
N LEU A 87 15.75 20.58 -6.51
CA LEU A 87 16.77 19.62 -6.94
C LEU A 87 17.72 20.25 -7.96
N ASP A 88 17.16 20.88 -8.99
CA ASP A 88 17.92 21.42 -10.12
C ASP A 88 18.72 22.68 -9.75
N GLN A 89 18.12 23.50 -8.88
CA GLN A 89 18.62 24.84 -8.61
C GLN A 89 19.29 24.96 -7.23
N GLY A 90 19.09 23.99 -6.35
CA GLY A 90 19.53 24.03 -4.95
C GLY A 90 18.58 24.87 -4.07
N PRO A 91 19.00 25.24 -2.84
CA PRO A 91 18.17 26.04 -1.94
C PRO A 91 17.76 27.39 -2.54
N ARG A 92 16.50 27.78 -2.33
CA ARG A 92 15.90 28.99 -2.94
C ARG A 92 14.99 29.74 -1.98
N THR A 93 14.92 31.07 -2.09
CA THR A 93 13.91 31.87 -1.38
C THR A 93 12.53 31.65 -1.98
N VAL A 94 11.48 32.13 -1.31
CA VAL A 94 10.12 32.02 -1.84
C VAL A 94 9.93 32.82 -3.14
N GLU A 95 10.61 33.97 -3.27
CA GLU A 95 10.54 34.81 -4.47
C GLU A 95 11.17 34.11 -5.67
N GLU A 96 12.30 33.44 -5.46
CA GLU A 96 12.98 32.69 -6.51
C GLU A 96 12.19 31.44 -6.91
N LEU A 97 11.62 30.72 -5.94
CA LEU A 97 10.72 29.59 -6.21
C LEU A 97 9.47 30.02 -6.96
N ALA A 98 8.87 31.15 -6.56
CA ALA A 98 7.70 31.70 -7.21
C ALA A 98 8.01 32.12 -8.66
N SER A 99 9.17 32.73 -8.90
CA SER A 99 9.60 33.07 -10.25
C SER A 99 9.85 31.82 -11.11
N ALA A 100 10.44 30.77 -10.54
CA ALA A 100 10.74 29.53 -11.26
C ALA A 100 9.50 28.68 -11.56
N GLY A 101 8.52 28.68 -10.65
CA GLY A 101 7.26 27.94 -10.78
C GLY A 101 6.09 28.76 -11.33
N GLU A 102 6.32 29.98 -11.81
CA GLU A 102 5.27 30.90 -12.29
C GLU A 102 4.13 31.14 -11.28
N ALA A 103 4.47 31.21 -9.99
CA ALA A 103 3.54 31.38 -8.88
C ALA A 103 3.54 32.80 -8.31
N GLN A 104 2.52 33.12 -7.51
CA GLN A 104 2.50 34.35 -6.71
C GLN A 104 3.28 34.13 -5.40
N ALA A 105 4.31 34.93 -5.16
CA ALA A 105 5.24 34.73 -4.05
C ALA A 105 4.58 34.80 -2.66
N ASP A 106 3.61 35.70 -2.46
CA ASP A 106 2.87 35.86 -1.20
C ASP A 106 2.05 34.60 -0.85
N ARG A 107 1.35 34.05 -1.85
CA ARG A 107 0.55 32.83 -1.73
C ARG A 107 1.43 31.60 -1.60
N LEU A 108 2.49 31.49 -2.41
CA LEU A 108 3.46 30.40 -2.29
C LEU A 108 4.11 30.41 -0.89
N GLY A 109 4.41 31.59 -0.34
CA GLY A 109 4.93 31.72 1.02
C GLY A 109 3.98 31.24 2.11
N GLN A 110 2.66 31.32 1.92
CA GLN A 110 1.69 30.70 2.82
C GLN A 110 1.73 29.17 2.73
N VAL A 111 1.75 28.64 1.50
CA VAL A 111 1.82 27.20 1.23
C VAL A 111 3.11 26.60 1.82
N MET A 112 4.26 27.19 1.51
CA MET A 112 5.55 26.67 1.93
C MET A 112 5.74 26.70 3.45
N ARG A 113 5.14 27.68 4.15
CA ARG A 113 5.13 27.69 5.63
C ARG A 113 4.37 26.50 6.22
N VAL A 114 3.23 26.12 5.64
CA VAL A 114 2.50 24.93 6.08
C VAL A 114 3.35 23.68 5.84
N LEU A 115 3.92 23.54 4.65
CA LEU A 115 4.65 22.33 4.26
C LEU A 115 5.98 22.17 5.01
N SER A 116 6.70 23.25 5.29
CA SER A 116 7.96 23.16 6.06
C SER A 116 7.73 22.85 7.53
N ASN A 117 6.69 23.44 8.16
CA ASN A 117 6.32 23.10 9.54
C ASN A 117 5.77 21.68 9.67
N ASN A 118 5.23 21.11 8.60
CA ASN A 118 4.76 19.72 8.54
C ASN A 118 5.83 18.74 8.03
N ALA A 119 7.11 19.12 8.09
CA ALA A 119 8.27 18.30 7.74
C ALA A 119 8.33 17.81 6.28
N ILE A 120 7.64 18.46 5.35
CA ILE A 120 7.75 18.15 3.91
C ILE A 120 9.01 18.78 3.32
N PHE A 121 9.28 20.06 3.60
CA PHE A 121 10.50 20.77 3.18
C PHE A 121 11.28 21.27 4.40
N THR A 122 12.57 21.53 4.25
CA THR A 122 13.33 22.26 5.27
C THR A 122 13.33 23.74 4.94
N TYR A 123 13.18 24.60 5.95
CA TYR A 123 13.32 26.05 5.83
C TYR A 123 14.50 26.52 6.67
N ASN A 124 15.46 27.21 6.04
CA ASN A 124 16.60 27.82 6.70
C ASN A 124 16.29 29.29 7.00
N GLN A 125 16.15 29.61 8.28
CA GLN A 125 15.81 30.96 8.73
C GLN A 125 16.93 31.99 8.50
N SER A 126 18.21 31.60 8.47
CA SER A 126 19.31 32.54 8.30
C SER A 126 19.47 33.02 6.85
N THR A 127 19.12 32.17 5.90
CA THR A 127 19.16 32.47 4.46
C THR A 127 17.78 32.76 3.87
N ALA A 128 16.71 32.52 4.62
CA ALA A 128 15.32 32.56 4.16
C ALA A 128 15.05 31.63 2.96
N THR A 129 15.76 30.50 2.87
CA THR A 129 15.65 29.56 1.76
C THR A 129 14.98 28.26 2.16
N TYR A 130 14.28 27.63 1.22
CA TYR A 130 13.76 26.27 1.32
C TYR A 130 14.71 25.28 0.64
N GLU A 131 14.73 24.04 1.13
CA GLU A 131 15.46 22.92 0.54
C GLU A 131 14.66 21.62 0.66
N ASN A 132 14.95 20.66 -0.23
CA ASN A 132 14.39 19.31 -0.14
C ASN A 132 14.98 18.59 1.08
N ASN A 133 14.10 18.04 1.91
CA ASN A 133 14.47 17.03 2.91
C ASN A 133 14.11 15.62 2.39
N HIS A 134 14.36 14.59 3.20
CA HIS A 134 14.05 13.21 2.81
C HIS A 134 12.59 13.01 2.34
N THR A 135 11.62 13.69 2.96
CA THR A 135 10.19 13.60 2.60
C THR A 135 9.91 14.30 1.27
N ALA A 136 10.38 15.53 1.06
CA ALA A 136 10.21 16.22 -0.23
C ALA A 136 10.88 15.51 -1.40
N THR A 137 12.00 14.81 -1.20
CA THR A 137 12.65 14.01 -2.25
C THR A 137 11.71 12.96 -2.85
N LEU A 138 10.75 12.44 -2.08
CA LEU A 138 9.75 11.49 -2.57
C LEU A 138 8.77 12.13 -3.59
N LEU A 139 8.67 13.46 -3.60
CA LEU A 139 7.78 14.22 -4.49
C LEU A 139 8.40 14.54 -5.86
N LEU A 140 9.68 14.25 -6.08
CA LEU A 140 10.32 14.47 -7.38
C LEU A 140 9.56 13.70 -8.49
N HIS A 141 9.41 14.31 -9.66
CA HIS A 141 8.66 13.71 -10.76
C HIS A 141 9.36 12.49 -11.37
N ASP A 142 10.69 12.43 -11.26
CA ASP A 142 11.50 11.29 -11.72
C ASP A 142 11.80 10.27 -10.60
N HIS A 143 11.34 10.50 -9.36
CA HIS A 143 11.58 9.56 -8.26
C HIS A 143 10.94 8.21 -8.57
N TRP A 144 11.69 7.12 -8.43
CA TRP A 144 11.27 5.78 -8.87
C TRP A 144 9.97 5.24 -8.24
N THR A 145 9.54 5.77 -7.09
CA THR A 145 8.27 5.41 -6.44
C THR A 145 7.09 6.29 -6.88
N GLN A 146 7.36 7.42 -7.52
CA GLN A 146 6.37 8.28 -8.15
C GLN A 146 5.23 8.74 -7.21
N TRP A 147 5.56 9.11 -5.96
CA TRP A 147 4.57 9.47 -4.93
C TRP A 147 3.76 10.73 -5.26
N HIS A 148 4.28 11.62 -6.12
CA HIS A 148 3.54 12.79 -6.59
C HIS A 148 2.21 12.41 -7.28
N ASN A 149 2.12 11.25 -7.95
CA ASN A 149 0.87 10.76 -8.53
C ASN A 149 -0.21 10.47 -7.47
N TRP A 150 0.21 10.01 -6.28
CA TRP A 150 -0.71 9.80 -5.16
C TRP A 150 -1.22 11.13 -4.61
N VAL A 151 -0.34 12.14 -4.50
CA VAL A 151 -0.72 13.47 -4.05
C VAL A 151 -1.78 14.07 -4.96
N ASP A 152 -1.59 13.99 -6.28
CA ASP A 152 -2.54 14.51 -7.26
C ASP A 152 -3.89 13.76 -7.20
N LEU A 153 -3.89 12.44 -7.38
CA LEU A 153 -5.13 11.66 -7.44
C LEU A 153 -5.91 11.69 -6.11
N TYR A 154 -5.22 11.53 -4.97
CA TYR A 154 -5.89 11.48 -3.67
C TYR A 154 -6.26 12.86 -3.15
N GLY A 155 -5.39 13.85 -3.38
CA GLY A 155 -5.64 15.23 -2.98
C GLY A 155 -6.75 15.89 -3.80
N ASN A 156 -7.12 15.34 -4.96
CA ASN A 156 -8.20 15.82 -5.82
C ASN A 156 -9.39 14.86 -5.86
N GLN A 157 -9.36 13.78 -6.64
CA GLN A 157 -10.53 12.94 -6.90
C GLN A 157 -11.02 12.19 -5.65
N PHE A 158 -10.12 11.55 -4.88
CA PHE A 158 -10.55 10.86 -3.65
C PHE A 158 -10.97 11.84 -2.55
N TYR A 159 -10.35 13.03 -2.52
CA TYR A 159 -10.76 14.12 -1.65
C TYR A 159 -12.22 14.50 -1.90
N ASP A 160 -12.65 14.62 -3.16
CA ASP A 160 -14.04 14.91 -3.49
C ASP A 160 -14.97 13.75 -3.14
N MET A 161 -14.58 12.49 -3.40
CA MET A 161 -15.36 11.30 -3.01
C MET A 161 -15.63 11.26 -1.50
N ALA A 162 -14.65 11.66 -0.68
CA ALA A 162 -14.75 11.65 0.77
C ALA A 162 -15.85 12.60 1.32
N ARG A 163 -16.32 13.58 0.52
CA ARG A 163 -17.43 14.46 0.92
C ARG A 163 -18.74 13.69 1.17
N GLY A 164 -18.88 12.50 0.59
CA GLY A 164 -20.06 11.65 0.80
C GLY A 164 -20.11 10.92 2.16
N ILE A 165 -19.00 10.90 2.92
CA ILE A 165 -18.89 10.10 4.17
C ILE A 165 -20.01 10.42 5.17
N PRO A 166 -20.31 11.69 5.52
CA PRO A 166 -21.32 11.96 6.55
C PRO A 166 -22.72 11.44 6.18
N LYS A 167 -23.07 11.52 4.88
CA LYS A 167 -24.37 11.06 4.39
C LYS A 167 -24.42 9.54 4.24
N SER A 168 -23.32 8.88 3.87
CA SER A 168 -23.28 7.41 3.77
C SER A 168 -23.43 6.70 5.11
N LEU A 169 -23.14 7.37 6.23
CA LEU A 169 -23.28 6.81 7.58
C LEU A 169 -24.75 6.77 8.07
N GLN A 170 -25.68 7.39 7.35
CA GLN A 170 -27.08 7.39 7.73
C GLN A 170 -27.71 5.99 7.56
N LYS A 171 -28.53 5.57 8.53
CA LYS A 171 -29.17 4.25 8.52
C LYS A 171 -29.98 4.05 7.23
N GLY A 172 -29.74 2.95 6.53
CA GLY A 172 -30.45 2.58 5.30
C GLY A 172 -29.80 3.08 4.01
N VAL A 173 -28.72 3.86 4.08
CA VAL A 173 -27.95 4.24 2.89
C VAL A 173 -27.05 3.09 2.46
N ALA A 174 -27.32 2.54 1.28
CA ALA A 174 -26.53 1.43 0.70
C ALA A 174 -25.35 1.92 -0.17
N ARG A 175 -25.45 3.12 -0.76
CA ARG A 175 -24.42 3.72 -1.61
C ARG A 175 -23.18 4.07 -0.80
N CYS A 176 -21.99 3.81 -1.36
CA CYS A 176 -20.72 4.23 -0.78
C CYS A 176 -20.58 5.77 -0.83
N PRO A 177 -19.68 6.39 -0.05
CA PRO A 177 -19.39 7.83 -0.11
C PRO A 177 -19.20 8.40 -1.52
N ALA A 178 -18.43 7.73 -2.40
CA ALA A 178 -18.22 8.21 -3.76
C ALA A 178 -19.52 8.29 -4.56
N GLN A 179 -20.34 7.24 -4.50
CA GLN A 179 -21.66 7.16 -5.14
C GLN A 179 -22.64 8.20 -4.58
N VAL A 180 -22.57 8.46 -3.27
CA VAL A 180 -23.38 9.49 -2.61
C VAL A 180 -22.95 10.90 -3.08
N ASN A 181 -21.65 11.16 -3.16
CA ASN A 181 -21.13 12.48 -3.55
C ASN A 181 -21.40 12.82 -5.03
N TYR A 182 -21.22 11.85 -5.92
CA TYR A 182 -21.43 12.05 -7.35
C TYR A 182 -22.85 11.70 -7.84
N ASP A 183 -23.74 11.31 -6.92
CA ASP A 183 -25.10 10.87 -7.20
C ASP A 183 -25.19 9.87 -8.36
N THR A 184 -24.48 8.76 -8.21
CA THR A 184 -24.39 7.69 -9.22
C THR A 184 -24.55 6.31 -8.60
N ASP A 185 -25.00 5.35 -9.41
CA ASP A 185 -25.00 3.92 -9.08
C ASP A 185 -23.81 3.17 -9.69
N ASP A 186 -22.97 3.86 -10.47
CA ASP A 186 -21.75 3.27 -11.01
C ASP A 186 -20.80 2.82 -9.88
N GLY A 187 -20.17 1.67 -10.06
CA GLY A 187 -19.00 1.30 -9.26
C GLY A 187 -17.78 2.16 -9.63
N MET A 188 -16.75 2.16 -8.79
CA MET A 188 -15.53 2.97 -8.97
C MET A 188 -14.94 2.85 -10.38
N PHE A 189 -14.70 1.63 -10.87
CA PHE A 189 -14.07 1.43 -12.19
C PHE A 189 -14.92 1.95 -13.34
N SER A 190 -16.23 1.68 -13.33
CA SER A 190 -17.16 2.18 -14.34
C SER A 190 -17.22 3.70 -14.34
N TYR A 191 -17.23 4.32 -13.16
CA TYR A 191 -17.23 5.78 -13.03
C TYR A 191 -15.91 6.39 -13.53
N PHE A 192 -14.76 5.83 -13.13
CA PHE A 192 -13.44 6.31 -13.52
C PHE A 192 -13.23 6.23 -15.03
N LEU A 193 -13.75 5.18 -15.67
CA LEU A 193 -13.73 5.07 -17.12
C LEU A 193 -14.52 6.22 -17.78
N LYS A 194 -15.73 6.50 -17.31
CA LYS A 194 -16.56 7.60 -17.83
C LYS A 194 -15.92 8.97 -17.62
N GLN A 195 -15.19 9.16 -16.53
CA GLN A 195 -14.48 10.42 -16.22
C GLN A 195 -13.09 10.53 -16.84
N ASN A 196 -12.63 9.52 -17.61
CA ASN A 196 -11.26 9.44 -18.15
C ASN A 196 -10.16 9.46 -17.08
N TRP A 197 -10.42 8.93 -15.88
CA TRP A 197 -9.45 8.88 -14.77
C TRP A 197 -8.66 7.57 -14.70
N THR A 198 -9.02 6.56 -15.50
CA THR A 198 -8.40 5.23 -15.48
C THR A 198 -6.88 5.27 -15.65
N ALA A 199 -6.37 6.09 -16.57
CA ALA A 199 -4.93 6.20 -16.80
C ALA A 199 -4.19 6.78 -15.58
N GLN A 200 -4.77 7.77 -14.91
CA GLN A 200 -4.22 8.38 -13.69
C GLN A 200 -4.23 7.37 -12.53
N LEU A 201 -5.32 6.61 -12.38
CA LEU A 201 -5.42 5.54 -11.39
C LEU A 201 -4.34 4.47 -11.62
N HIS A 202 -4.19 3.97 -12.85
CA HIS A 202 -3.19 2.95 -13.18
C HIS A 202 -1.76 3.43 -12.92
N ARG A 203 -1.42 4.67 -13.30
CA ARG A 203 -0.09 5.25 -12.99
C ARG A 203 0.16 5.33 -11.48
N THR A 204 -0.82 5.81 -10.73
CA THR A 204 -0.73 5.95 -9.26
C THR A 204 -0.51 4.60 -8.59
N LEU A 205 -1.35 3.61 -8.90
CA LEU A 205 -1.25 2.27 -8.34
C LEU A 205 0.05 1.56 -8.77
N GLY A 206 0.51 1.76 -10.01
CA GLY A 206 1.77 1.23 -10.51
C GLY A 206 3.00 1.74 -9.76
N GLY A 207 3.05 3.04 -9.45
CA GLY A 207 4.10 3.62 -8.60
C GLY A 207 4.11 3.02 -7.19
N GLY A 208 2.93 2.85 -6.59
CA GLY A 208 2.79 2.19 -5.29
C GLY A 208 3.20 0.71 -5.30
N ALA A 209 2.86 -0.03 -6.35
CA ALA A 209 3.29 -1.42 -6.51
C ALA A 209 4.82 -1.52 -6.62
N THR A 210 5.44 -0.61 -7.37
CA THR A 210 6.89 -0.52 -7.53
C THR A 210 7.57 -0.21 -6.19
N ALA A 211 7.06 0.76 -5.44
CA ALA A 211 7.61 1.18 -4.14
C ALA A 211 7.64 0.05 -3.10
N GLN A 212 6.64 -0.83 -3.14
CA GLN A 212 6.45 -1.90 -2.15
C GLN A 212 7.11 -3.23 -2.56
N ALA A 213 7.49 -3.38 -3.82
CA ALA A 213 8.06 -4.62 -4.35
C ALA A 213 9.29 -5.13 -3.58
N PRO A 214 10.28 -4.29 -3.20
CA PRO A 214 11.47 -4.79 -2.51
C PRO A 214 11.13 -5.53 -1.20
N GLY A 215 10.22 -5.00 -0.39
CA GLY A 215 9.79 -5.62 0.86
C GLY A 215 9.05 -6.93 0.65
N ILE A 216 8.11 -6.93 -0.31
CA ILE A 216 7.34 -8.13 -0.67
C ILE A 216 8.27 -9.27 -1.08
N LEU A 217 9.28 -8.98 -1.89
CA LEU A 217 10.24 -9.98 -2.38
C LEU A 217 11.19 -10.48 -1.30
N ALA A 218 11.66 -9.58 -0.42
CA ALA A 218 12.72 -9.89 0.53
C ALA A 218 12.23 -10.52 1.84
N ASP A 219 11.03 -10.18 2.31
CA ASP A 219 10.62 -10.49 3.68
C ASP A 219 9.78 -11.76 3.82
N TYR A 220 8.98 -12.10 2.80
CA TYR A 220 8.34 -13.41 2.75
C TYR A 220 9.30 -14.45 2.15
N PRO A 221 9.41 -15.67 2.70
CA PRO A 221 10.39 -16.67 2.27
C PRO A 221 9.91 -17.41 1.00
N TRP A 222 9.79 -16.69 -0.11
CA TRP A 222 9.39 -17.22 -1.42
C TRP A 222 10.29 -18.35 -1.92
N ALA A 223 11.55 -18.41 -1.47
CA ALA A 223 12.48 -19.50 -1.76
C ALA A 223 11.94 -20.88 -1.32
N GLU A 224 11.09 -20.95 -0.29
CA GLU A 224 10.47 -22.21 0.16
C GLU A 224 9.53 -22.84 -0.88
N VAL A 225 9.10 -22.07 -1.89
CA VAL A 225 8.17 -22.47 -2.95
C VAL A 225 8.71 -22.13 -4.35
N ALA A 226 10.00 -21.84 -4.48
CA ALA A 226 10.60 -21.39 -5.73
C ALA A 226 10.71 -22.46 -6.82
N ASP A 227 10.40 -23.72 -6.51
CA ASP A 227 10.30 -24.85 -7.45
C ASP A 227 8.85 -25.23 -7.76
N GLU A 228 7.87 -24.49 -7.23
CA GLU A 228 6.45 -24.68 -7.53
C GLU A 228 5.97 -23.70 -8.62
N THR A 229 4.81 -24.01 -9.19
CA THR A 229 4.02 -23.02 -9.95
C THR A 229 3.12 -22.27 -8.98
N ILE A 230 3.31 -20.95 -8.87
CA ILE A 230 2.45 -20.08 -8.06
C ILE A 230 1.31 -19.54 -8.92
N ILE A 231 0.07 -19.76 -8.49
CA ILE A 231 -1.12 -19.17 -9.13
C ILE A 231 -1.59 -17.94 -8.34
N ASP A 232 -1.55 -16.77 -8.98
CA ASP A 232 -2.07 -15.51 -8.43
C ASP A 232 -3.56 -15.37 -8.75
N ILE A 233 -4.40 -15.48 -7.74
CA ILE A 233 -5.87 -15.40 -7.85
C ILE A 233 -6.27 -13.93 -7.73
N GLY A 234 -6.99 -13.41 -8.72
CA GLY A 234 -7.25 -11.97 -8.83
C GLY A 234 -5.98 -11.19 -9.17
N GLY A 235 -5.07 -11.80 -9.93
CA GLY A 235 -3.74 -11.26 -10.19
C GLY A 235 -3.71 -9.98 -11.03
N GLY A 236 -4.85 -9.56 -11.60
CA GLY A 236 -4.98 -8.30 -12.33
C GLY A 236 -3.91 -8.18 -13.42
N GLY A 237 -3.14 -7.08 -13.39
CA GLY A 237 -2.07 -6.81 -14.35
C GLY A 237 -0.80 -7.68 -14.24
N ALA A 238 -0.83 -8.78 -13.47
CA ALA A 238 0.25 -9.77 -13.33
C ALA A 238 1.59 -9.27 -12.76
N ALA A 239 1.63 -8.03 -12.25
CA ALA A 239 2.87 -7.40 -11.76
C ALA A 239 3.52 -8.15 -10.59
N LEU A 240 2.73 -8.75 -9.69
CA LEU A 240 3.25 -9.53 -8.56
C LEU A 240 3.98 -10.79 -9.05
N ILE A 241 3.34 -11.59 -9.90
CA ILE A 241 3.97 -12.78 -10.51
C ILE A 241 5.23 -12.37 -11.27
N ALA A 242 5.18 -11.32 -12.09
CA ALA A 242 6.35 -10.89 -12.84
C ALA A 242 7.55 -10.54 -11.92
N LEU A 243 7.29 -9.86 -10.80
CA LEU A 243 8.31 -9.56 -9.79
C LEU A 243 8.89 -10.82 -9.13
N LEU A 244 8.02 -11.75 -8.73
CA LEU A 244 8.44 -13.00 -8.09
C LEU A 244 9.31 -13.86 -9.03
N LEU A 245 8.91 -13.99 -10.29
CA LEU A 245 9.67 -14.75 -11.28
C LEU A 245 11.02 -14.11 -11.60
N ARG A 246 11.10 -12.77 -11.64
CA ARG A 246 12.40 -12.09 -11.83
C ARG A 246 13.33 -12.27 -10.63
N ALA A 247 12.79 -12.36 -9.41
CA ALA A 247 13.55 -12.60 -8.19
C ALA A 247 13.94 -14.08 -7.99
N HIS A 248 13.16 -15.02 -8.52
CA HIS A 248 13.35 -16.46 -8.37
C HIS A 248 13.37 -17.17 -9.73
N SER A 249 14.59 -17.47 -10.23
CA SER A 249 14.79 -17.99 -11.59
C SER A 249 14.12 -19.35 -11.86
N THR A 250 13.99 -20.21 -10.85
CA THR A 250 13.37 -21.54 -10.95
C THR A 250 11.86 -21.54 -10.84
N MET A 251 11.27 -20.44 -10.35
CA MET A 251 9.84 -20.35 -10.09
C MET A 251 9.06 -20.29 -11.40
N ARG A 252 7.86 -20.88 -11.41
CA ARG A 252 6.88 -20.72 -12.49
C ARG A 252 5.65 -20.01 -11.95
N GLY A 253 4.93 -19.33 -12.83
CA GLY A 253 3.79 -18.49 -12.46
C GLY A 253 2.55 -18.80 -13.28
N GLY A 254 1.42 -18.37 -12.75
CA GLY A 254 0.15 -18.32 -13.44
C GLY A 254 -0.76 -17.26 -12.84
N ILE A 255 -1.74 -16.83 -13.63
CA ILE A 255 -2.75 -15.85 -13.26
C ILE A 255 -4.10 -16.51 -13.38
N PHE A 256 -4.93 -16.38 -12.35
CA PHE A 256 -6.33 -16.78 -12.38
C PHE A 256 -7.21 -15.55 -12.16
N ASP A 257 -7.95 -15.14 -13.18
CA ASP A 257 -8.79 -13.93 -13.15
C ASP A 257 -9.95 -14.04 -14.16
N LEU A 258 -10.81 -13.03 -14.20
CA LEU A 258 -11.91 -12.96 -15.17
C LEU A 258 -11.40 -12.95 -16.61
N LEU A 259 -12.19 -13.48 -17.55
CA LEU A 259 -11.80 -13.61 -18.96
C LEU A 259 -11.25 -12.31 -19.58
N HIS A 260 -11.94 -11.19 -19.38
CA HIS A 260 -11.51 -9.91 -19.93
C HIS A 260 -10.17 -9.42 -19.35
N VAL A 261 -9.82 -9.82 -18.12
CA VAL A 261 -8.51 -9.53 -17.52
C VAL A 261 -7.46 -10.42 -18.15
N ILE A 262 -7.74 -11.72 -18.30
CA ILE A 262 -6.83 -12.68 -18.94
C ILE A 262 -6.54 -12.29 -20.40
N ASP A 263 -7.56 -11.90 -21.16
CA ASP A 263 -7.40 -11.40 -22.53
C ASP A 263 -6.51 -10.15 -22.56
N HIS A 264 -6.62 -9.27 -21.56
CA HIS A 264 -5.81 -8.06 -21.46
C HIS A 264 -4.34 -8.35 -21.11
N VAL A 265 -4.07 -9.31 -20.21
CA VAL A 265 -2.69 -9.61 -19.76
C VAL A 265 -1.95 -10.63 -20.62
N THR A 266 -2.66 -11.46 -21.40
CA THR A 266 -2.03 -12.43 -22.29
C THR A 266 -1.00 -11.80 -23.24
N PRO A 267 -1.28 -10.66 -23.92
CA PRO A 267 -0.28 -9.93 -24.71
C PRO A 267 0.94 -9.47 -23.92
N PHE A 268 0.84 -9.25 -22.60
CA PHE A 268 1.99 -8.82 -21.80
C PHE A 268 3.09 -9.88 -21.75
N PHE A 269 2.72 -11.17 -21.79
CA PHE A 269 3.66 -12.28 -21.79
C PHE A 269 3.97 -12.82 -23.20
N HIS A 270 2.99 -12.82 -24.11
CA HIS A 270 3.10 -13.59 -25.35
C HIS A 270 3.09 -12.77 -26.65
N SER A 271 3.07 -11.43 -26.56
CA SER A 271 3.38 -10.57 -27.71
C SER A 271 4.88 -10.27 -27.76
N PRO A 272 5.48 -10.06 -28.95
CA PRO A 272 6.90 -9.72 -29.09
C PRO A 272 7.33 -8.50 -28.27
N ASP A 273 6.47 -7.48 -28.18
CA ASP A 273 6.71 -6.24 -27.43
C ASP A 273 6.02 -6.24 -26.05
N GLY A 274 5.64 -7.41 -25.54
CA GLY A 274 4.99 -7.55 -24.23
C GLY A 274 5.92 -7.16 -23.08
N GLN A 275 5.42 -6.41 -22.10
CA GLN A 275 6.21 -5.94 -20.95
C GLN A 275 6.79 -7.06 -20.05
N PHE A 276 6.28 -8.28 -20.20
CA PHE A 276 6.71 -9.49 -19.50
C PHE A 276 7.08 -10.62 -20.49
N ALA A 277 7.42 -10.27 -21.75
CA ALA A 277 7.83 -11.25 -22.75
C ALA A 277 9.07 -12.07 -22.32
N ASP A 278 9.94 -11.50 -21.47
CA ASP A 278 11.06 -12.18 -20.84
C ASP A 278 10.66 -13.34 -19.90
N LEU A 279 9.38 -13.44 -19.55
CA LEU A 279 8.83 -14.42 -18.62
C LEU A 279 7.91 -15.45 -19.28
N ALA A 280 7.71 -15.38 -20.60
CA ALA A 280 6.75 -16.21 -21.34
C ALA A 280 6.90 -17.72 -21.08
N ASP A 281 8.14 -18.24 -21.03
CA ASP A 281 8.41 -19.66 -20.81
C ASP A 281 8.03 -20.13 -19.39
N ARG A 282 8.01 -19.20 -18.43
CA ARG A 282 7.70 -19.44 -17.01
C ARG A 282 6.25 -19.13 -16.66
N VAL A 283 5.52 -18.47 -17.56
CA VAL A 283 4.06 -18.26 -17.52
C VAL A 283 3.49 -18.70 -18.86
N PRO A 284 3.42 -20.02 -19.11
CA PRO A 284 2.89 -20.52 -20.38
C PRO A 284 1.39 -20.22 -20.48
N ARG A 285 0.83 -20.23 -21.70
CA ARG A 285 -0.56 -19.80 -21.96
C ARG A 285 -1.58 -20.58 -21.13
N GLU A 286 -1.34 -21.86 -20.86
CA GLU A 286 -2.19 -22.69 -20.01
C GLU A 286 -2.25 -22.26 -18.55
N ASN A 287 -1.28 -21.45 -18.09
CA ASN A 287 -1.26 -20.85 -16.76
C ASN A 287 -1.90 -19.45 -16.72
N LEU A 288 -2.43 -18.96 -17.84
CA LEU A 288 -3.28 -17.77 -17.91
C LEU A 288 -4.74 -18.24 -17.95
N ILE A 289 -5.33 -18.38 -16.77
CA ILE A 289 -6.54 -19.15 -16.56
C ILE A 289 -7.72 -18.20 -16.33
N ALA A 290 -8.66 -18.19 -17.28
CA ALA A 290 -9.90 -17.43 -17.13
C ALA A 290 -10.89 -18.18 -16.22
N GLY A 291 -11.45 -17.48 -15.23
CA GLY A 291 -12.51 -18.01 -14.40
C GLY A 291 -13.00 -17.05 -13.33
N ASP A 292 -13.89 -17.56 -12.50
CA ASP A 292 -14.56 -16.82 -11.43
C ASP A 292 -14.31 -17.54 -10.11
N PHE A 293 -13.61 -16.89 -9.19
CA PHE A 293 -13.25 -17.46 -7.88
C PHE A 293 -14.45 -17.69 -6.96
N PHE A 294 -15.65 -17.22 -7.33
CA PHE A 294 -16.90 -17.61 -6.67
C PHE A 294 -17.48 -18.95 -7.18
N LYS A 295 -16.91 -19.50 -8.26
CA LYS A 295 -17.40 -20.73 -8.89
C LYS A 295 -16.42 -21.88 -8.75
N ALA A 296 -15.18 -21.68 -9.19
CA ALA A 296 -14.17 -22.72 -9.19
C ALA A 296 -12.76 -22.11 -9.17
N ILE A 297 -11.83 -22.81 -8.52
CA ILE A 297 -10.41 -22.43 -8.48
C ILE A 297 -9.60 -23.53 -9.19
N PRO A 298 -8.66 -23.20 -10.10
CA PRO A 298 -7.81 -24.20 -10.74
C PRO A 298 -6.90 -24.88 -9.71
N PRO A 299 -6.72 -26.21 -9.73
CA PRO A 299 -5.87 -26.91 -8.77
C PRO A 299 -4.41 -26.47 -8.83
N ALA A 300 -3.80 -26.18 -7.68
CA ALA A 300 -2.39 -25.85 -7.55
C ALA A 300 -1.88 -26.15 -6.13
N THR A 301 -0.56 -26.24 -5.97
CA THR A 301 0.09 -26.38 -4.65
C THR A 301 0.11 -25.03 -3.93
N VAL A 302 0.48 -23.95 -4.63
CA VAL A 302 0.71 -22.64 -4.03
C VAL A 302 -0.16 -21.59 -4.70
N TYR A 303 -0.95 -20.89 -3.89
CA TYR A 303 -1.71 -19.74 -4.33
C TYR A 303 -1.17 -18.47 -3.67
N THR A 304 -1.32 -17.35 -4.37
CA THR A 304 -1.20 -16.02 -3.77
C THR A 304 -2.42 -15.19 -4.12
N MET A 305 -2.77 -14.25 -3.23
CA MET A 305 -3.81 -13.25 -3.48
C MET A 305 -3.33 -11.92 -2.92
N LYS A 306 -3.30 -10.88 -3.74
CA LYS A 306 -2.89 -9.54 -3.31
C LYS A 306 -4.01 -8.55 -3.58
N TRP A 307 -4.43 -7.85 -2.52
CA TRP A 307 -5.38 -6.74 -2.65
C TRP A 307 -6.68 -7.15 -3.37
N THR A 308 -7.29 -8.24 -2.90
CA THR A 308 -8.48 -8.82 -3.51
C THR A 308 -9.52 -9.14 -2.44
N LEU A 309 -9.13 -9.78 -1.34
CA LEU A 309 -10.05 -10.21 -0.30
C LEU A 309 -10.67 -9.04 0.48
N HIS A 310 -10.08 -7.84 0.44
CA HIS A 310 -10.63 -6.64 1.06
C HIS A 310 -11.85 -6.03 0.33
N ASP A 311 -12.10 -6.43 -0.93
CA ASP A 311 -13.28 -5.99 -1.68
C ASP A 311 -14.56 -6.69 -1.21
N TRP A 312 -14.40 -7.83 -0.54
CA TRP A 312 -15.48 -8.74 -0.21
C TRP A 312 -15.78 -8.71 1.28
N LYS A 313 -17.06 -8.81 1.66
CA LYS A 313 -17.47 -8.96 3.06
C LYS A 313 -17.30 -10.40 3.52
N GLU A 314 -17.57 -10.66 4.80
CA GLU A 314 -17.28 -11.95 5.43
C GLU A 314 -17.90 -13.16 4.68
N PRO A 315 -19.19 -13.19 4.33
CA PRO A 315 -19.78 -14.36 3.65
C PRO A 315 -19.10 -14.69 2.31
N GLU A 316 -18.79 -13.65 1.53
CA GLU A 316 -18.13 -13.77 0.24
C GLU A 316 -16.67 -14.20 0.41
N ALA A 317 -15.92 -13.59 1.34
CA ALA A 317 -14.54 -13.93 1.63
C ALA A 317 -14.40 -15.39 2.12
N VAL A 318 -15.31 -15.85 3.00
CA VAL A 318 -15.36 -17.26 3.43
C VAL A 318 -15.62 -18.19 2.24
N THR A 319 -16.53 -17.81 1.34
CA THR A 319 -16.83 -18.60 0.14
C THR A 319 -15.60 -18.76 -0.75
N ILE A 320 -14.90 -17.66 -1.03
CA ILE A 320 -13.67 -17.65 -1.83
C ILE A 320 -12.61 -18.56 -1.17
N LEU A 321 -12.33 -18.33 0.13
CA LEU A 321 -11.31 -19.10 0.85
C LEU A 321 -11.65 -20.60 0.91
N ARG A 322 -12.93 -20.97 1.02
CA ARG A 322 -13.37 -22.39 0.96
C ARG A 322 -13.13 -23.02 -0.41
N LEU A 323 -13.40 -22.30 -1.49
CA LEU A 323 -13.15 -22.82 -2.84
C LEU A 323 -11.65 -23.00 -3.09
N ILE A 324 -10.81 -22.06 -2.64
CA ILE A 324 -9.35 -22.23 -2.69
C ILE A 324 -8.93 -23.43 -1.84
N ARG A 325 -9.52 -23.61 -0.66
CA ARG A 325 -9.24 -24.75 0.22
C ARG A 325 -9.58 -26.09 -0.41
N GLN A 326 -10.64 -26.15 -1.21
CA GLN A 326 -11.08 -27.36 -1.91
C GLN A 326 -10.19 -27.68 -3.11
N SER A 327 -9.68 -26.66 -3.80
CA SER A 327 -8.84 -26.84 -4.99
C SER A 327 -7.36 -27.05 -4.70
N ILE A 328 -6.88 -26.66 -3.51
CA ILE A 328 -5.46 -26.80 -3.17
C ILE A 328 -5.04 -28.27 -3.19
N ILE A 329 -3.95 -28.56 -3.91
CA ILE A 329 -3.34 -29.88 -3.94
C ILE A 329 -2.58 -30.07 -2.62
N PRO A 330 -2.95 -31.04 -1.76
CA PRO A 330 -2.30 -31.20 -0.46
C PRO A 330 -0.84 -31.66 -0.57
N GLY A 331 0.04 -31.07 0.25
CA GLY A 331 1.47 -31.32 0.21
C GLY A 331 2.23 -30.42 1.20
N PRO A 332 3.53 -30.68 1.43
CA PRO A 332 4.33 -29.95 2.41
C PRO A 332 4.51 -28.46 2.06
N LYS A 333 4.48 -28.13 0.77
CA LYS A 333 4.60 -26.75 0.27
C LYS A 333 3.27 -26.04 0.12
N SER A 334 2.16 -26.77 0.24
CA SER A 334 0.83 -26.26 -0.05
C SER A 334 0.46 -25.12 0.89
N ARG A 335 0.15 -23.97 0.31
CA ARG A 335 -0.20 -22.76 1.06
C ARG A 335 -0.96 -21.75 0.19
N LEU A 336 -1.73 -20.91 0.86
CA LEU A 336 -2.22 -19.65 0.31
C LEU A 336 -1.44 -18.51 1.01
N VAL A 337 -0.83 -17.63 0.22
CA VAL A 337 -0.18 -16.40 0.73
C VAL A 337 -1.07 -15.21 0.40
N VAL A 338 -1.68 -14.61 1.42
CA VAL A 338 -2.51 -13.41 1.25
C VAL A 338 -1.66 -12.18 1.55
N LEU A 339 -1.56 -11.26 0.60
CA LEU A 339 -0.88 -9.97 0.73
C LEU A 339 -1.91 -8.86 0.96
N GLU A 340 -2.21 -8.61 2.23
CA GLU A 340 -3.21 -7.63 2.67
C GLU A 340 -2.73 -6.81 3.86
N SER A 341 -3.23 -5.59 3.99
CA SER A 341 -2.95 -4.75 5.16
C SER A 341 -3.77 -5.22 6.35
N LEU A 342 -3.13 -5.36 7.51
CA LEU A 342 -3.83 -5.56 8.77
C LEU A 342 -4.27 -4.22 9.33
N LEU A 343 -5.53 -4.16 9.73
CA LEU A 343 -6.06 -3.05 10.49
C LEU A 343 -5.46 -3.08 11.90
N ALA A 344 -4.71 -2.05 12.25
CA ALA A 344 -4.05 -1.94 13.53
C ALA A 344 -4.07 -0.50 14.08
N ASN A 345 -3.93 -0.42 15.41
CA ASN A 345 -3.84 0.84 16.14
C ASN A 345 -2.42 1.43 16.10
N GLY A 346 -2.27 2.65 16.63
CA GLY A 346 -0.98 3.33 16.67
C GLY A 346 -0.75 4.27 15.48
N ARG A 347 0.24 5.15 15.64
CA ARG A 347 0.63 6.14 14.64
C ARG A 347 1.22 5.45 13.43
N SER A 348 2.09 4.48 13.62
CA SER A 348 2.81 3.76 12.57
C SER A 348 1.88 2.95 11.66
N ALA A 349 0.78 2.42 12.18
CA ALA A 349 -0.21 1.67 11.40
C ALA A 349 -1.29 2.53 10.72
N ARG A 350 -1.21 3.87 10.78
CA ARG A 350 -2.24 4.81 10.26
C ARG A 350 -2.67 4.55 8.80
N LEU A 351 -1.76 4.08 7.95
CA LEU A 351 -2.09 3.81 6.55
C LEU A 351 -3.10 2.66 6.41
N SER A 352 -3.11 1.68 7.30
CA SER A 352 -4.14 0.61 7.28
C SER A 352 -5.54 1.18 7.51
N ARG A 353 -5.68 2.15 8.42
CA ARG A 353 -6.93 2.83 8.74
C ARG A 353 -7.38 3.76 7.61
N TYR A 354 -6.45 4.47 6.97
CA TYR A 354 -6.78 5.25 5.77
C TYR A 354 -7.15 4.35 4.59
N ALA A 355 -6.49 3.21 4.43
CA ALA A 355 -6.85 2.24 3.42
C ALA A 355 -8.26 1.65 3.67
N ASP A 356 -8.63 1.37 4.92
CA ASP A 356 -9.98 0.96 5.30
C ASP A 356 -11.04 1.99 4.91
N MET A 357 -10.79 3.26 5.26
CA MET A 357 -11.66 4.36 4.83
C MET A 357 -11.76 4.46 3.31
N ASN A 358 -10.66 4.31 2.59
CA ASN A 358 -10.69 4.35 1.13
C ASN A 358 -11.50 3.20 0.53
N MET A 359 -11.42 1.99 1.09
CA MET A 359 -12.24 0.85 0.64
C MET A 359 -13.73 1.09 0.89
N MET A 360 -14.08 1.67 2.06
CA MET A 360 -15.45 2.09 2.33
C MET A 360 -15.89 3.18 1.34
N ILE A 361 -15.04 4.18 1.07
CA ILE A 361 -15.34 5.31 0.19
C ILE A 361 -15.62 4.88 -1.24
N THR A 362 -14.82 3.97 -1.79
CA THR A 362 -14.85 3.66 -3.23
C THR A 362 -15.59 2.38 -3.57
N ALA A 363 -15.58 1.37 -2.70
CA ALA A 363 -15.98 0.01 -3.05
C ALA A 363 -16.96 -0.65 -2.06
N ASN A 364 -17.37 0.03 -0.97
CA ASN A 364 -18.08 -0.61 0.16
C ASN A 364 -17.31 -1.82 0.75
N GLY A 365 -16.00 -1.89 0.50
CA GLY A 365 -15.09 -2.89 1.03
C GLY A 365 -14.57 -2.50 2.41
N LEU A 366 -13.68 -3.33 2.96
CA LEU A 366 -13.12 -3.14 4.30
C LEU A 366 -11.73 -3.78 4.46
N LYS A 367 -10.94 -3.25 5.38
CA LYS A 367 -9.74 -3.90 5.91
C LYS A 367 -10.10 -4.69 7.17
N ARG A 368 -9.24 -5.64 7.51
CA ARG A 368 -9.47 -6.63 8.55
C ARG A 368 -8.37 -6.58 9.60
N THR A 369 -8.77 -6.76 10.86
CA THR A 369 -7.81 -6.99 11.95
C THR A 369 -7.23 -8.41 11.85
N GLU A 370 -6.17 -8.69 12.61
CA GLU A 370 -5.66 -10.06 12.72
C GLU A 370 -6.74 -11.04 13.22
N GLY A 371 -7.58 -10.63 14.17
CA GLY A 371 -8.67 -11.44 14.69
C GLY A 371 -9.67 -11.83 13.61
N ASP A 372 -10.05 -10.89 12.75
CA ASP A 372 -10.97 -11.13 11.63
C ASP A 372 -10.36 -12.12 10.63
N TRP A 373 -9.06 -11.99 10.32
CA TRP A 373 -8.35 -12.93 9.44
C TRP A 373 -8.29 -14.34 10.00
N ARG A 374 -8.02 -14.47 11.31
CA ARG A 374 -8.01 -15.78 11.99
C ARG A 374 -9.39 -16.43 11.98
N ASN A 375 -10.44 -15.65 12.23
CA ASN A 375 -11.83 -16.12 12.14
C ASN A 375 -12.18 -16.58 10.72
N LEU A 376 -11.82 -15.79 9.69
CA LEU A 376 -12.02 -16.19 8.29
C LEU A 376 -11.33 -17.51 7.96
N ALA A 377 -10.06 -17.65 8.36
CA ALA A 377 -9.28 -18.85 8.11
C ALA A 377 -9.94 -20.08 8.75
N GLU A 378 -10.31 -20.01 10.03
CA GLU A 378 -10.99 -21.08 10.76
C GLU A 378 -12.30 -21.49 10.08
N GLN A 379 -13.16 -20.53 9.73
CA GLN A 379 -14.43 -20.79 9.06
C GLN A 379 -14.29 -21.43 7.67
N SER A 380 -13.11 -21.32 7.04
CA SER A 380 -12.84 -21.78 5.69
C SER A 380 -11.87 -22.98 5.62
N GLY A 381 -11.50 -23.56 6.77
CA GLY A 381 -10.66 -24.76 6.85
C GLY A 381 -9.16 -24.51 6.65
N TRP A 382 -8.72 -23.30 7.01
CA TRP A 382 -7.33 -22.87 6.97
C TRP A 382 -6.80 -22.55 8.37
N SER A 383 -5.50 -22.79 8.55
CA SER A 383 -4.73 -22.30 9.68
C SER A 383 -3.78 -21.19 9.24
N ILE A 384 -3.82 -20.03 9.91
CA ILE A 384 -2.80 -19.00 9.74
C ILE A 384 -1.54 -19.42 10.51
N VAL A 385 -0.47 -19.74 9.78
CA VAL A 385 0.80 -20.20 10.36
C VAL A 385 1.74 -19.04 10.63
N ARG A 386 1.77 -18.03 9.74
CA ARG A 386 2.61 -16.84 9.89
C ARG A 386 1.86 -15.59 9.42
N ILE A 387 2.10 -14.47 10.10
CA ILE A 387 1.79 -13.14 9.60
C ILE A 387 3.12 -12.38 9.63
N ILE A 388 3.60 -12.00 8.45
CA ILE A 388 4.95 -11.44 8.27
C ILE A 388 4.81 -9.98 7.82
N PRO A 389 5.21 -9.01 8.65
CA PRO A 389 5.35 -7.62 8.21
C PRO A 389 6.38 -7.51 7.09
N LEU A 390 6.08 -6.67 6.10
CA LEU A 390 6.91 -6.48 4.91
C LEU A 390 7.44 -5.04 4.91
N ARG A 391 8.76 -4.87 4.94
CA ARG A 391 9.40 -3.54 5.04
C ARG A 391 9.07 -2.68 3.83
N ASN A 392 8.76 -1.40 4.04
CA ASN A 392 8.36 -0.46 3.00
C ASN A 392 7.15 -0.93 2.15
N ALA A 393 6.34 -1.85 2.67
CA ALA A 393 5.12 -2.33 2.05
C ALA A 393 3.93 -2.12 2.99
N TRP A 394 2.78 -1.79 2.42
CA TRP A 394 1.53 -1.63 3.17
C TRP A 394 0.86 -2.97 3.52
N PRO A 395 0.89 -4.02 2.66
CA PRO A 395 0.41 -5.33 3.08
C PRO A 395 1.44 -6.01 3.99
N CYS A 396 0.95 -6.96 4.79
CA CYS A 396 1.74 -8.03 5.35
C CYS A 396 1.52 -9.31 4.51
N ALA A 397 2.34 -10.34 4.71
CA ALA A 397 2.09 -11.67 4.16
C ALA A 397 1.44 -12.56 5.22
N ILE A 398 0.19 -12.97 4.97
CA ILE A 398 -0.58 -13.90 5.79
C ILE A 398 -0.46 -15.27 5.14
N GLU A 399 0.30 -16.17 5.76
CA GLU A 399 0.46 -17.53 5.29
C GLU A 399 -0.60 -18.45 5.90
N MET A 400 -1.45 -18.98 5.04
CA MET A 400 -2.48 -19.95 5.37
C MET A 400 -2.07 -21.34 4.88
N ARG A 401 -2.22 -22.34 5.75
CA ARG A 401 -2.04 -23.76 5.43
C ARG A 401 -3.35 -24.51 5.53
N PRO A 402 -3.61 -25.50 4.64
CA PRO A 402 -4.81 -26.30 4.75
C PRO A 402 -4.80 -27.02 6.09
N ASP A 403 -5.90 -26.96 6.85
CA ASP A 403 -6.00 -27.74 8.08
C ASP A 403 -5.83 -29.22 7.74
N VAL A 404 -4.93 -29.89 8.46
CA VAL A 404 -4.83 -31.34 8.41
C VAL A 404 -6.05 -31.86 9.17
N PRO A 405 -6.94 -32.66 8.54
CA PRO A 405 -8.03 -33.29 9.27
C PRO A 405 -7.42 -34.05 10.43
N ARG A 406 -7.79 -33.72 11.67
CA ARG A 406 -7.44 -34.56 12.81
C ARG A 406 -7.99 -35.94 12.46
N ALA A 407 -7.11 -36.91 12.26
CA ALA A 407 -7.53 -38.29 12.08
C ALA A 407 -8.48 -38.61 13.24
N ASN A 408 -9.72 -38.95 12.91
CA ASN A 408 -10.74 -39.29 13.91
C ASN A 408 -10.09 -40.25 14.90
N GLY A 409 -10.02 -39.80 16.16
CA GLY A 409 -9.41 -40.56 17.24
C GLY A 409 -10.15 -41.88 17.38
N TRP A 410 -9.57 -42.94 16.83
CA TRP A 410 -9.82 -44.28 17.32
C TRP A 410 -9.01 -44.40 18.60
N SER A 411 -9.67 -44.13 19.72
CA SER A 411 -9.27 -44.70 21.00
C SER A 411 -9.32 -46.22 20.89
N ILE A 412 -8.15 -46.86 20.95
CA ILE A 412 -8.02 -48.28 21.27
C ILE A 412 -7.79 -48.39 22.77
#